data_AF-A0A9N7NMQ9-F1
#
_entry.id   AF-A0A9N7NMQ9-F1
#
_cell.length_a   1.000
_cell.length_b   1.000
_cell.length_c   1.000
_cell.angle_alpha   90.00
_cell.angle_beta   90.00
_cell.angle_gamma   90.00
#
_symmetry.space_group_name_H-M   'P 1'
#
loop_
_entity.id
_entity.type
_entity.pdbx_description
1 polymer ?
#
loop_
_entity_poly.entity_id
_entity_poly.type
_entity_poly.pdbx_seq_one_letter_code
_entity_poly.pdbx_strand_id
1 'polypeptide(L)'
;MIEDNFNGSRQEFINARFDPPSIIFESKSLQRLTLHYCNLSHDDILHRLRAIRIDKRARYLKRFEWSGSYDVNELPSLEIDVPSLEKIKINDCLKRATIDVPNIVMFKYEGFIPESFYFTTTSEKWESDITLWTRDLFEDNSPGLGKVGQLLRALSGSEMSLDFGWFYLSAHTVSSFMDNLFCICRPRIIQQTLVVGPDSRYLTDQWGNQSTKVMCKILGMEKGRFESGRITRGRQWRQDLEKVMFETFDEREEKWHPVVERSWSKFWEGLLPKDDSESVEHYMRFRLTWRE
;
A
#
# COMPACT_ATOMS: atom_id res chain seq x y z
N MET A 1 -6.65 -6.09 -28.07
CA MET A 1 -6.41 -4.82 -28.80
C MET A 1 -5.69 -3.91 -27.81
N ILE A 2 -4.45 -3.53 -28.09
CA ILE A 2 -3.73 -2.52 -27.29
C ILE A 2 -4.26 -1.19 -27.82
N GLU A 3 -5.17 -0.54 -27.11
CA GLU A 3 -5.73 0.75 -27.52
C GLU A 3 -5.06 1.93 -26.82
N ASP A 4 -4.93 2.97 -27.63
CA ASP A 4 -4.30 4.24 -27.42
C ASP A 4 -4.94 5.07 -26.32
N ASN A 5 -4.09 5.71 -25.52
CA ASN A 5 -4.35 7.08 -25.09
C ASN A 5 -3.07 7.91 -25.15
N PHE A 6 -3.18 9.04 -25.84
CA PHE A 6 -2.14 9.87 -26.40
C PHE A 6 -1.40 10.73 -25.35
N ASN A 7 -0.06 10.73 -25.38
CA ASN A 7 0.74 11.96 -25.56
C ASN A 7 2.24 11.65 -25.77
N GLY A 8 2.72 11.79 -27.01
CA GLY A 8 4.11 12.15 -27.33
C GLY A 8 5.21 11.07 -27.31
N SER A 9 4.97 9.83 -26.91
CA SER A 9 5.99 8.77 -26.94
C SER A 9 5.85 7.86 -28.16
N ARG A 10 6.94 7.68 -28.94
CA ARG A 10 7.07 6.67 -30.00
C ARG A 10 6.52 5.33 -29.48
N GLN A 11 5.42 4.86 -30.06
CA GLN A 11 4.93 3.51 -29.83
C GLN A 11 5.82 2.54 -30.61
N GLU A 12 6.48 1.66 -29.88
CA GLU A 12 7.07 0.48 -30.47
C GLU A 12 6.02 -0.62 -30.45
N PHE A 13 5.80 -1.26 -31.61
CA PHE A 13 4.97 -2.44 -31.71
C PHE A 13 5.58 -3.55 -30.85
N ILE A 14 4.94 -3.88 -29.74
CA ILE A 14 5.35 -4.97 -28.87
C ILE A 14 4.75 -6.25 -29.44
N ASN A 15 5.60 -7.16 -29.94
CA ASN A 15 5.20 -8.54 -30.17
C ASN A 15 4.95 -9.20 -28.81
N ALA A 16 3.73 -9.10 -28.31
CA ALA A 16 3.27 -9.90 -27.18
C ALA A 16 2.82 -11.26 -27.71
N ARG A 17 3.52 -12.34 -27.33
CA ARG A 17 3.03 -13.69 -27.60
C ARG A 17 2.06 -14.05 -26.49
N PHE A 18 0.77 -14.05 -26.83
CA PHE A 18 -0.26 -14.63 -25.99
C PHE A 18 -0.20 -16.14 -26.18
N ASP A 19 0.32 -16.84 -25.17
CA ASP A 19 0.30 -18.30 -25.11
C ASP A 19 -0.44 -18.66 -23.81
N PRO A 20 -1.79 -18.67 -23.81
CA PRO A 20 -2.56 -18.90 -22.60
C PRO A 20 -2.07 -20.18 -21.93
N PRO A 21 -1.64 -20.10 -20.66
CA PRO A 21 -2.08 -19.14 -19.65
C PRO A 21 -1.09 -17.99 -19.33
N SER A 22 -0.15 -17.67 -20.21
CA SER A 22 0.93 -16.69 -19.98
C SER A 22 1.10 -15.66 -21.10
N ILE A 23 1.64 -14.48 -20.74
CA ILE A 23 2.02 -13.42 -21.68
C ILE A 23 3.53 -13.20 -21.54
N ILE A 24 4.26 -13.29 -22.66
CA ILE A 24 5.72 -13.05 -22.72
C ILE A 24 5.97 -11.85 -23.63
N PHE A 25 6.79 -10.90 -23.15
CA PHE A 25 7.18 -9.70 -23.88
C PHE A 25 8.63 -9.79 -24.33
N GLU A 26 8.87 -9.78 -25.64
CA GLU A 26 10.21 -9.74 -26.22
C GLU A 26 10.39 -8.46 -27.03
N SER A 27 10.96 -7.42 -26.41
CA SER A 27 11.37 -6.21 -27.13
C SER A 27 12.76 -5.76 -26.70
N LYS A 28 13.59 -5.43 -27.70
CA LYS A 28 14.98 -4.96 -27.53
C LYS A 28 15.08 -3.45 -27.33
N SER A 29 13.96 -2.75 -27.20
CA SER A 29 13.95 -1.28 -27.09
C SER A 29 12.84 -0.76 -26.19
N LEU A 30 11.95 -1.64 -25.73
CA LEU A 30 10.87 -1.30 -24.82
C LEU A 30 11.42 -0.80 -23.48
N GLN A 31 11.20 0.48 -23.20
CA GLN A 31 11.61 1.12 -21.95
C GLN A 31 10.49 1.18 -20.90
N ARG A 32 9.24 1.20 -21.35
CA ARG A 32 8.07 1.24 -20.48
C ARG A 32 7.05 0.22 -20.94
N LEU A 33 6.62 -0.64 -20.02
CA LEU A 33 5.52 -1.56 -20.21
C LEU A 33 4.41 -1.14 -19.26
N THR A 34 3.22 -0.89 -19.80
CA THR A 34 2.05 -0.57 -19.01
C THR A 34 0.92 -1.47 -19.45
N LEU A 35 0.38 -2.21 -18.50
CA LEU A 35 -0.68 -3.18 -18.70
C LEU A 35 -1.86 -2.72 -17.85
N HIS A 36 -2.88 -2.21 -18.51
CA HIS A 36 -4.13 -1.87 -17.87
C HIS A 36 -5.13 -2.98 -18.14
N TYR A 37 -5.84 -3.39 -17.10
CA TYR A 37 -7.11 -4.08 -17.20
C TYR A 37 -8.10 -3.10 -17.79
N CYS A 38 -8.13 -3.01 -19.12
CA CYS A 38 -9.31 -2.51 -19.78
C CYS A 38 -10.44 -3.44 -19.35
N ASN A 39 -11.54 -2.84 -18.90
CA ASN A 39 -12.78 -3.49 -18.52
C ASN A 39 -13.27 -4.34 -19.72
N LEU A 40 -12.65 -5.50 -19.95
CA LEU A 40 -13.02 -6.49 -20.95
C LEU A 40 -14.26 -7.15 -20.39
N SER A 41 -15.34 -6.36 -20.37
CA SER A 41 -16.67 -6.83 -20.07
C SER A 41 -16.92 -8.01 -21.01
N HIS A 42 -17.00 -9.20 -20.42
CA HIS A 42 -17.55 -10.46 -20.95
C HIS A 42 -16.65 -11.50 -21.65
N ASP A 43 -15.36 -11.30 -21.91
CA ASP A 43 -14.59 -12.35 -22.61
C ASP A 43 -13.62 -13.14 -21.71
N ASP A 44 -13.82 -14.47 -21.70
CA ASP A 44 -13.13 -15.59 -21.01
C ASP A 44 -11.57 -15.55 -20.97
N ILE A 45 -10.94 -14.65 -21.71
CA ILE A 45 -9.49 -14.61 -21.90
C ILE A 45 -8.76 -14.29 -20.60
N LEU A 46 -9.30 -13.38 -19.78
CA LEU A 46 -8.61 -12.94 -18.56
C LEU A 46 -8.90 -13.80 -17.33
N HIS A 47 -10.02 -14.54 -17.27
CA HIS A 47 -10.18 -15.63 -16.31
C HIS A 47 -9.10 -16.72 -16.47
N ARG A 48 -8.37 -16.71 -17.59
CA ARG A 48 -7.29 -17.66 -17.88
C ARG A 48 -5.90 -17.07 -17.66
N LEU A 49 -5.76 -15.79 -17.33
CA LEU A 49 -4.44 -15.21 -17.06
C LEU A 49 -3.95 -15.67 -15.69
N ARG A 50 -3.09 -16.70 -15.69
CA ARG A 50 -2.57 -17.28 -14.44
C ARG A 50 -1.22 -16.70 -14.04
N ALA A 51 -0.46 -16.19 -14.99
CA ALA A 51 0.88 -15.66 -14.73
C ALA A 51 1.27 -14.53 -15.70
N ILE A 52 1.92 -13.51 -15.14
CA ILE A 52 2.62 -12.45 -15.84
C ILE A 52 4.12 -12.68 -15.63
N ARG A 53 4.88 -12.84 -16.71
CA ARG A 53 6.31 -13.12 -16.66
C ARG A 53 7.09 -12.09 -17.47
N ILE A 54 8.04 -11.42 -16.83
CA ILE A 54 8.98 -10.52 -17.51
C ILE A 54 10.39 -10.97 -17.14
N ASP A 55 11.16 -11.40 -18.14
CA ASP A 55 12.49 -11.96 -17.93
C ASP A 55 13.61 -11.01 -18.38
N LYS A 56 14.85 -11.46 -18.13
CA LYS A 56 16.08 -10.70 -18.38
C LYS A 56 16.33 -10.34 -19.85
N ARG A 57 15.52 -10.83 -20.80
CA ARG A 57 15.58 -10.42 -22.21
C ARG A 57 15.04 -9.00 -22.40
N ALA A 58 14.19 -8.51 -21.51
CA ALA A 58 13.67 -7.14 -21.50
C ALA A 58 14.73 -6.11 -21.00
N ARG A 59 15.94 -6.15 -21.57
CA ARG A 59 17.16 -5.45 -21.08
C ARG A 59 17.09 -3.93 -21.02
N TYR A 60 16.09 -3.34 -21.66
CA TYR A 60 15.91 -1.88 -21.71
C TYR A 60 14.69 -1.43 -20.92
N LEU A 61 13.91 -2.36 -20.36
CA LEU A 61 12.71 -2.03 -19.61
C LEU A 61 13.12 -1.35 -18.30
N LYS A 62 12.72 -0.09 -18.17
CA LYS A 62 12.99 0.76 -17.00
C LYS A 62 11.77 0.89 -16.11
N ARG A 63 10.57 0.81 -16.67
CA ARG A 63 9.32 1.00 -15.94
C ARG A 63 8.28 -0.04 -16.29
N PHE A 64 7.72 -0.67 -15.26
CA PHE A 64 6.61 -1.60 -15.36
C PHE A 64 5.43 -1.08 -14.55
N GLU A 65 4.26 -1.06 -15.17
CA GLU A 65 3.01 -0.70 -14.51
C GLU A 65 1.95 -1.74 -14.85
N TRP A 66 1.32 -2.30 -13.83
CA TRP A 66 0.20 -3.23 -13.94
C TRP A 66 -0.98 -2.67 -13.16
N SER A 67 -2.14 -2.60 -13.79
CA SER A 67 -3.41 -2.32 -13.14
C SER A 67 -4.36 -3.44 -13.48
N GLY A 68 -4.78 -4.23 -12.51
CA GLY A 68 -5.67 -5.37 -12.73
C GLY A 68 -7.11 -5.12 -12.31
N SER A 69 -7.83 -6.19 -11.97
CA SER A 69 -9.23 -6.14 -11.55
C SER A 69 -9.43 -6.84 -10.23
N TYR A 70 -10.22 -6.21 -9.38
CA TYR A 70 -10.48 -6.63 -8.01
C TYR A 70 -11.49 -7.79 -7.90
N ASP A 71 -12.10 -8.21 -9.00
CA ASP A 71 -13.24 -9.14 -9.04
C ASP A 71 -12.94 -10.42 -9.82
N VAL A 72 -11.82 -11.07 -9.52
CA VAL A 72 -11.44 -12.34 -10.16
C VAL A 72 -11.33 -13.48 -9.15
N ASN A 73 -12.00 -14.60 -9.45
CA ASN A 73 -11.92 -15.83 -8.66
C ASN A 73 -10.50 -16.45 -8.67
N GLU A 74 -9.72 -16.20 -9.72
CA GLU A 74 -8.33 -16.62 -9.85
C GLU A 74 -7.42 -15.39 -9.99
N LEU A 75 -6.63 -15.10 -8.95
CA LEU A 75 -5.64 -14.02 -8.99
C LEU A 75 -4.39 -14.46 -9.79
N PRO A 76 -3.78 -13.58 -10.61
CA PRO A 76 -2.56 -13.91 -11.35
C PRO A 76 -1.34 -13.99 -10.44
N SER A 77 -0.35 -14.80 -10.83
CA SER A 77 1.00 -14.74 -10.27
C SER A 77 1.88 -13.77 -11.08
N LEU A 78 2.79 -13.06 -10.42
CA LEU A 78 3.73 -12.15 -11.06
C LEU A 78 5.17 -12.65 -10.86
N GLU A 79 5.92 -12.79 -11.95
CA GLU A 79 7.35 -13.11 -11.93
C GLU A 79 8.12 -12.08 -12.75
N ILE A 80 9.02 -11.33 -12.11
CA ILE A 80 9.88 -10.32 -12.74
C ILE A 80 11.34 -10.65 -12.45
N ASP A 81 12.15 -10.81 -13.48
CA ASP A 81 13.61 -10.94 -13.44
C ASP A 81 14.17 -9.97 -14.48
N VAL A 82 14.31 -8.69 -14.13
CA VAL A 82 14.67 -7.64 -15.10
C VAL A 82 15.72 -6.71 -14.50
N PRO A 83 17.02 -6.92 -14.79
CA PRO A 83 18.09 -6.13 -14.20
C PRO A 83 18.02 -4.63 -14.49
N SER A 84 17.43 -4.22 -15.61
CA SER A 84 17.33 -2.81 -15.99
C SER A 84 16.19 -2.05 -15.31
N LEU A 85 15.27 -2.76 -14.63
CA LEU A 85 14.02 -2.18 -14.14
C LEU A 85 14.26 -1.30 -12.92
N GLU A 86 13.79 -0.06 -12.99
CA GLU A 86 13.98 0.95 -11.95
C GLU A 86 12.69 1.27 -11.21
N LYS A 87 11.54 1.10 -11.88
CA LYS A 87 10.24 1.48 -11.32
C LYS A 87 9.20 0.41 -11.59
N ILE A 88 8.56 -0.07 -10.52
CA ILE A 88 7.41 -0.97 -10.58
C ILE A 88 6.21 -0.27 -9.95
N LYS A 89 5.06 -0.36 -10.59
CA LYS A 89 3.77 -0.01 -10.01
C LYS A 89 2.78 -1.13 -10.26
N ILE A 90 2.19 -1.66 -9.20
CA ILE A 90 1.18 -2.72 -9.25
C ILE A 90 -0.04 -2.16 -8.54
N ASN A 91 -1.16 -2.10 -9.25
CA ASN A 91 -2.47 -1.81 -8.68
C ASN A 91 -3.40 -2.98 -8.98
N ASP A 92 -3.30 -4.03 -8.18
CA ASP A 92 -4.07 -5.26 -8.36
C ASP A 92 -3.95 -6.22 -7.17
N CYS A 93 -4.77 -7.25 -7.21
CA CYS A 93 -4.72 -8.41 -6.34
C CYS A 93 -3.86 -9.51 -6.99
N LEU A 94 -2.69 -9.80 -6.41
CA LEU A 94 -1.83 -10.88 -6.88
C LEU A 94 -2.03 -12.14 -6.02
N LYS A 95 -2.00 -13.31 -6.65
CA LYS A 95 -1.90 -14.56 -5.90
C LYS A 95 -0.53 -14.66 -5.25
N ARG A 96 0.52 -14.45 -6.04
CA ARG A 96 1.93 -14.55 -5.63
C ARG A 96 2.77 -13.57 -6.45
N ALA A 97 3.85 -13.08 -5.86
CA ALA A 97 4.84 -12.27 -6.57
C ALA A 97 6.26 -12.73 -6.26
N THR A 98 7.08 -12.86 -7.30
CA THR A 98 8.54 -13.05 -7.21
C THR A 98 9.19 -11.98 -8.07
N ILE A 99 9.91 -11.06 -7.44
CA ILE A 99 10.48 -9.88 -8.12
C ILE A 99 11.98 -9.83 -7.82
N ASP A 100 12.81 -9.95 -8.86
CA ASP A 100 14.27 -9.79 -8.81
C ASP A 100 14.67 -8.60 -9.69
N VAL A 101 14.99 -7.49 -9.03
CA VAL A 101 15.20 -6.17 -9.63
C VAL A 101 16.38 -5.46 -8.93
N PRO A 102 17.63 -5.80 -9.30
CA PRO A 102 18.82 -5.32 -8.60
C PRO A 102 18.96 -3.79 -8.58
N ASN A 103 18.39 -3.08 -9.55
CA ASN A 103 18.50 -1.63 -9.74
C ASN A 103 17.19 -0.87 -9.48
N ILE A 104 16.30 -1.41 -8.63
CA ILE A 104 15.03 -0.75 -8.30
C ILE A 104 15.27 0.57 -7.57
N VAL A 105 14.52 1.60 -7.96
CA VAL A 105 14.49 2.90 -7.28
C VAL A 105 13.16 3.10 -6.57
N MET A 106 12.07 2.62 -7.17
CA MET A 106 10.72 2.81 -6.65
C MET A 106 9.86 1.57 -6.88
N PHE A 107 9.22 1.08 -5.81
CA PHE A 107 8.23 0.03 -5.87
C PHE A 107 6.91 0.52 -5.28
N LYS A 108 5.85 0.56 -6.09
CA LYS A 108 4.50 0.87 -5.63
C LYS A 108 3.60 -0.36 -5.72
N TYR A 109 2.90 -0.66 -4.63
CA TYR A 109 1.93 -1.74 -4.57
C TYR A 109 0.62 -1.25 -3.96
N GLU A 110 -0.48 -1.47 -4.64
CA GLU A 110 -1.83 -1.18 -4.19
C GLU A 110 -2.71 -2.40 -4.44
N GLY A 111 -3.31 -2.95 -3.38
CA GLY A 111 -4.20 -4.11 -3.49
C GLY A 111 -4.24 -5.01 -2.26
N PHE A 112 -4.74 -6.24 -2.45
CA PHE A 112 -4.83 -7.29 -1.43
C PHE A 112 -3.46 -7.91 -1.11
N ILE A 113 -3.35 -8.62 0.01
CA ILE A 113 -2.07 -9.21 0.41
C ILE A 113 -1.86 -10.53 -0.34
N PRO A 114 -0.80 -10.66 -1.15
CA PRO A 114 -0.57 -11.89 -1.89
C PRO A 114 -0.30 -13.08 -0.95
N GLU A 115 -0.63 -14.28 -1.39
CA GLU A 115 -0.38 -15.52 -0.64
C GLU A 115 1.11 -15.74 -0.36
N SER A 116 1.97 -15.33 -1.29
CA SER A 116 3.42 -15.32 -1.10
C SER A 116 4.07 -14.14 -1.85
N PHE A 117 5.03 -13.50 -1.22
CA PHE A 117 5.76 -12.38 -1.80
C PHE A 117 7.26 -12.53 -1.59
N TYR A 118 8.03 -12.46 -2.67
CA TYR A 118 9.48 -12.49 -2.68
C TYR A 118 10.00 -11.29 -3.48
N PHE A 119 10.92 -10.55 -2.88
CA PHE A 119 11.50 -9.37 -3.47
C PHE A 119 13.00 -9.34 -3.19
N THR A 120 13.79 -9.28 -4.25
CA THR A 120 15.25 -9.24 -4.19
C THR A 120 15.74 -8.01 -4.93
N THR A 121 16.62 -7.24 -4.28
CA THR A 121 17.31 -6.12 -4.89
C THR A 121 18.70 -5.94 -4.29
N THR A 122 19.60 -5.33 -5.05
CA THR A 122 20.93 -4.89 -4.60
C THR A 122 21.00 -3.37 -4.44
N SER A 123 19.87 -2.66 -4.60
CA SER A 123 19.82 -1.21 -4.53
C SER A 123 20.00 -0.73 -3.10
N GLU A 124 21.01 0.10 -2.87
CA GLU A 124 21.32 0.65 -1.54
C GLU A 124 20.27 1.66 -1.06
N LYS A 125 19.65 2.38 -2.00
CA LYS A 125 18.64 3.41 -1.74
C LYS A 125 17.48 3.25 -2.70
N TRP A 126 16.32 2.93 -2.16
CA TRP A 126 15.08 2.81 -2.91
C TRP A 126 13.88 3.02 -2.00
N GLU A 127 12.75 3.37 -2.61
CA GLU A 127 11.52 3.70 -1.90
C GLU A 127 10.45 2.66 -2.20
N SER A 128 9.59 2.40 -1.21
CA SER A 128 8.38 1.60 -1.41
C SER A 128 7.14 2.32 -0.91
N ASP A 129 6.12 2.41 -1.77
CA ASP A 129 4.81 2.97 -1.46
C ASP A 129 3.76 1.86 -1.50
N ILE A 130 3.26 1.47 -0.33
CA ILE A 130 2.43 0.28 -0.16
C ILE A 130 1.07 0.70 0.36
N THR A 131 0.01 0.40 -0.40
CA THR A 131 -1.39 0.58 -0.01
C THR A 131 -2.04 -0.78 0.12
N LEU A 132 -2.32 -1.22 1.35
CA LEU A 132 -2.95 -2.52 1.61
C LEU A 132 -4.44 -2.37 1.85
N TRP A 133 -5.22 -3.22 1.19
CA TRP A 133 -6.66 -3.27 1.36
C TRP A 133 -7.04 -4.30 2.41
N THR A 134 -7.86 -3.89 3.37
CA THR A 134 -8.01 -4.62 4.63
C THR A 134 -8.91 -5.86 4.57
N ARG A 135 -9.61 -6.13 3.45
CA ARG A 135 -10.57 -7.26 3.34
C ARG A 135 -9.99 -8.58 3.88
N ASP A 136 -8.70 -8.85 3.62
CA ASP A 136 -8.01 -10.08 4.03
C ASP A 136 -7.61 -10.14 5.52
N LEU A 137 -7.73 -9.04 6.26
CA LEU A 137 -7.36 -8.94 7.68
C LEU A 137 -8.54 -9.27 8.62
N PHE A 138 -9.75 -9.50 8.10
CA PHE A 138 -11.00 -9.62 8.89
C PHE A 138 -11.47 -11.02 9.22
N GLU A 139 -10.88 -12.07 8.66
CA GLU A 139 -11.25 -13.41 9.07
C GLU A 139 -10.55 -13.71 10.41
N ASP A 140 -11.32 -13.93 11.48
CA ASP A 140 -10.88 -13.98 12.90
C ASP A 140 -9.79 -15.02 13.25
N ASN A 141 -9.25 -15.74 12.26
CA ASN A 141 -8.10 -16.64 12.37
C ASN A 141 -7.08 -16.45 11.23
N SER A 142 -7.04 -15.27 10.59
CA SER A 142 -6.43 -15.18 9.27
C SER A 142 -4.89 -15.29 9.33
N PRO A 143 -4.30 -16.11 8.46
CA PRO A 143 -2.86 -16.08 8.16
C PRO A 143 -2.41 -14.74 7.54
N GLY A 144 -3.31 -13.76 7.41
CA GLY A 144 -3.07 -12.45 6.79
C GLY A 144 -1.94 -11.69 7.47
N LEU A 145 -1.89 -11.62 8.80
CA LEU A 145 -0.80 -10.91 9.51
C LEU A 145 0.57 -11.51 9.20
N GLY A 146 0.66 -12.84 9.08
CA GLY A 146 1.89 -13.53 8.70
C GLY A 146 2.35 -13.16 7.28
N LYS A 147 1.40 -13.09 6.35
CA LYS A 147 1.64 -12.67 4.96
C LYS A 147 2.04 -11.20 4.85
N VAL A 148 1.40 -10.30 5.61
CA VAL A 148 1.84 -8.90 5.67
C VAL A 148 3.26 -8.82 6.21
N GLY A 149 3.57 -9.55 7.27
CA GLY A 149 4.94 -9.62 7.80
C GLY A 149 5.95 -10.14 6.77
N GLN A 150 5.57 -11.08 5.89
CA GLN A 150 6.41 -11.53 4.79
C GLN A 150 6.64 -10.43 3.74
N LEU A 151 5.58 -9.78 3.28
CA LEU A 151 5.64 -8.64 2.35
C LEU A 151 6.54 -7.54 2.90
N LEU A 152 6.29 -7.08 4.14
CA LEU A 152 7.03 -6.00 4.77
C LEU A 152 8.50 -6.37 5.02
N ARG A 153 8.81 -7.64 5.36
CA ARG A 153 10.19 -8.12 5.47
C ARG A 153 10.92 -8.06 4.13
N ALA A 154 10.26 -8.51 3.06
CA ALA A 154 10.83 -8.46 1.72
C ALA A 154 11.13 -7.01 1.26
N LEU A 155 10.41 -6.04 1.82
CA LEU A 155 10.57 -4.61 1.51
C LEU A 155 11.34 -3.85 2.61
N SER A 156 11.86 -4.50 3.64
CA SER A 156 12.43 -3.82 4.82
C SER A 156 13.70 -3.00 4.55
N GLY A 157 14.33 -3.19 3.39
CA GLY A 157 15.49 -2.41 2.95
C GLY A 157 15.14 -1.08 2.27
N SER A 158 13.86 -0.74 2.09
CA SER A 158 13.43 0.53 1.46
C SER A 158 13.15 1.63 2.48
N GLU A 159 13.11 2.87 1.99
CA GLU A 159 12.33 3.90 2.65
C GLU A 159 10.83 3.67 2.38
N MET A 160 10.11 3.24 3.42
CA MET A 160 8.73 2.77 3.27
C MET A 160 7.70 3.82 3.67
N SER A 161 6.76 4.06 2.75
CA SER A 161 5.45 4.65 3.01
C SER A 161 4.39 3.55 3.00
N LEU A 162 3.51 3.57 3.99
CA LEU A 162 2.49 2.54 4.16
C LEU A 162 1.14 3.20 4.42
N ASP A 163 0.23 2.96 3.49
CA ASP A 163 -1.18 3.29 3.63
C ASP A 163 -1.95 1.99 3.86
N PHE A 164 -2.96 2.07 4.70
CA PHE A 164 -3.95 1.01 4.71
C PHE A 164 -5.30 1.65 4.51
N GLY A 165 -6.07 1.08 3.59
CA GLY A 165 -7.49 1.39 3.47
C GLY A 165 -8.23 0.82 4.67
N TRP A 166 -7.96 1.34 5.89
CA TRP A 166 -8.40 0.87 7.22
C TRP A 166 -9.91 1.03 7.41
N PHE A 167 -10.70 0.42 6.56
CA PHE A 167 -12.07 0.14 6.91
C PHE A 167 -12.00 -1.07 7.83
N TYR A 168 -12.35 -0.92 9.11
CA TYR A 168 -12.83 -1.99 10.01
C TYR A 168 -11.92 -2.66 11.07
N LEU A 169 -10.65 -2.28 11.29
CA LEU A 169 -9.81 -3.01 12.27
C LEU A 169 -10.10 -2.63 13.73
N SER A 170 -10.27 -3.65 14.58
CA SER A 170 -10.43 -3.47 16.02
C SER A 170 -9.19 -2.83 16.63
N ALA A 171 -9.34 -2.10 17.74
CA ALA A 171 -8.23 -1.49 18.45
C ALA A 171 -7.12 -2.49 18.81
N HIS A 172 -7.50 -3.72 19.19
CA HIS A 172 -6.57 -4.79 19.50
C HIS A 172 -5.80 -5.26 18.25
N THR A 173 -6.49 -5.42 17.12
CA THR A 173 -5.88 -5.85 15.85
C THR A 173 -4.91 -4.79 15.33
N VAL A 174 -5.31 -3.51 15.32
CA VAL A 174 -4.41 -2.39 14.98
C VAL A 174 -3.20 -2.40 15.89
N SER A 175 -3.41 -2.53 17.20
CA SER A 175 -2.32 -2.57 18.19
C SER A 175 -1.29 -3.67 17.91
N SER A 176 -1.77 -4.91 17.75
CA SER A 176 -0.92 -6.08 17.49
C SER A 176 -0.22 -5.98 16.12
N PHE A 177 -0.95 -5.50 15.12
CA PHE A 177 -0.41 -5.27 13.79
C PHE A 177 0.73 -4.25 13.81
N MET A 178 0.53 -3.10 14.47
CA MET A 178 1.54 -2.04 14.56
C MET A 178 2.79 -2.50 15.30
N ASP A 179 2.64 -3.34 16.32
CA ASP A 179 3.80 -3.94 17.01
C ASP A 179 4.65 -4.79 16.07
N ASN A 180 4.02 -5.61 15.24
CA ASN A 180 4.74 -6.41 14.25
C ASN A 180 5.35 -5.54 13.15
N LEU A 181 4.60 -4.56 12.64
CA LEU A 181 5.03 -3.61 11.62
C LEU A 181 6.32 -2.90 12.02
N PHE A 182 6.33 -2.30 13.22
CA PHE A 182 7.47 -1.52 13.70
C PHE A 182 8.71 -2.35 14.00
N CYS A 183 8.54 -3.61 14.41
CA CYS A 183 9.64 -4.54 14.57
C CYS A 183 10.24 -5.00 13.22
N ILE A 184 9.47 -4.96 12.13
CA ILE A 184 9.87 -5.52 10.84
C ILE A 184 10.53 -4.47 9.93
N CYS A 185 9.84 -3.37 9.63
CA CYS A 185 10.27 -2.46 8.57
C CYS A 185 10.43 -1.00 8.98
N ARG A 186 10.05 -0.62 10.22
CA ARG A 186 10.21 0.75 10.75
C ARG A 186 9.82 1.82 9.70
N PRO A 187 8.56 1.83 9.21
CA PRO A 187 8.14 2.72 8.14
C PRO A 187 8.40 4.19 8.50
N ARG A 188 8.73 5.02 7.51
CA ARG A 188 8.93 6.47 7.71
C ARG A 188 7.62 7.23 7.63
N ILE A 189 6.67 6.72 6.86
CA ILE A 189 5.37 7.33 6.67
C ILE A 189 4.29 6.26 6.86
N ILE A 190 3.28 6.58 7.68
CA ILE A 190 2.03 5.82 7.76
C ILE A 190 0.90 6.75 7.38
N GLN A 191 0.19 6.44 6.30
CA GLN A 191 -0.93 7.23 5.81
C GLN A 191 -2.26 6.58 6.18
N GLN A 192 -3.30 7.43 6.23
CA GLN A 192 -4.66 7.00 6.43
C GLN A 192 -5.61 8.02 5.80
N THR A 193 -6.63 7.52 5.11
CA THR A 193 -7.79 8.32 4.70
C THR A 193 -8.90 8.17 5.74
N LEU A 194 -9.40 9.30 6.23
CA LEU A 194 -10.55 9.37 7.11
C LEU A 194 -11.73 9.94 6.34
N VAL A 195 -12.78 9.15 6.19
CA VAL A 195 -14.04 9.60 5.59
C VAL A 195 -15.01 9.97 6.70
N VAL A 196 -15.55 11.19 6.66
CA VAL A 196 -16.48 11.72 7.66
C VAL A 196 -17.77 12.18 6.96
N GLY A 197 -18.94 11.63 7.27
CA GLY A 197 -20.21 12.05 6.64
C GLY A 197 -21.50 11.42 7.19
N PRO A 198 -22.67 11.81 6.70
CA PRO A 198 -23.98 11.31 7.19
C PRO A 198 -24.24 9.84 6.91
N ASP A 199 -23.85 9.34 5.72
CA ASP A 199 -23.89 7.92 5.36
C ASP A 199 -22.84 7.10 6.13
N SER A 200 -21.87 7.79 6.73
CA SER A 200 -20.93 7.17 7.61
C SER A 200 -21.50 6.90 9.00
N ARG A 201 -22.76 7.19 9.34
CA ARG A 201 -23.34 6.77 10.64
C ARG A 201 -23.27 5.24 10.88
N TYR A 202 -23.13 4.42 9.83
CA TYR A 202 -22.80 2.99 9.94
C TYR A 202 -21.28 2.69 10.01
N LEU A 203 -20.40 3.64 9.64
CA LEU A 203 -18.94 3.53 9.49
C LEU A 203 -18.10 4.36 10.50
N THR A 204 -18.51 5.58 10.88
CA THR A 204 -17.83 6.52 11.78
C THR A 204 -18.11 6.30 13.25
N ASP A 205 -19.27 5.75 13.61
CA ASP A 205 -19.68 5.72 15.01
C ASP A 205 -18.94 4.64 15.80
N GLN A 206 -18.33 3.66 15.12
CA GLN A 206 -17.50 2.68 15.80
C GLN A 206 -16.12 2.40 15.21
N TRP A 207 -15.86 2.33 13.89
CA TRP A 207 -14.62 1.65 13.45
C TRP A 207 -13.60 2.54 12.74
N GLY A 208 -13.99 3.42 11.80
CA GLY A 208 -13.02 4.29 11.08
C GLY A 208 -12.32 5.32 11.99
N ASN A 209 -13.07 5.90 12.93
CA ASN A 209 -12.50 6.78 13.94
C ASN A 209 -11.65 6.03 14.97
N GLN A 210 -11.93 4.75 15.23
CA GLN A 210 -11.19 3.99 16.24
C GLN A 210 -9.79 3.63 15.76
N SER A 211 -9.59 3.19 14.51
CA SER A 211 -8.25 2.86 14.01
C SER A 211 -7.32 4.07 14.11
N THR A 212 -7.80 5.23 13.70
CA THR A 212 -7.08 6.50 13.78
C THR A 212 -6.76 6.90 15.22
N LYS A 213 -7.77 6.89 16.11
CA LYS A 213 -7.58 7.18 17.54
C LYS A 213 -6.61 6.19 18.18
N VAL A 214 -6.70 4.91 17.80
CA VAL A 214 -5.82 3.85 18.28
C VAL A 214 -4.39 4.07 17.79
N MET A 215 -4.18 4.46 16.54
CA MET A 215 -2.85 4.83 16.04
C MET A 215 -2.28 6.03 16.79
N CYS A 216 -3.06 7.10 16.99
CA CYS A 216 -2.65 8.26 17.78
C CYS A 216 -2.24 7.84 19.20
N LYS A 217 -2.99 6.94 19.83
CA LYS A 217 -2.68 6.38 21.15
C LYS A 217 -1.43 5.50 21.15
N ILE A 218 -1.27 4.60 20.17
CA ILE A 218 -0.11 3.71 20.02
C ILE A 218 1.17 4.52 19.86
N LEU A 219 1.11 5.56 19.04
CA LEU A 219 2.21 6.48 18.75
C LEU A 219 2.44 7.51 19.88
N GLY A 220 1.71 7.41 20.98
CA GLY A 220 1.93 8.22 22.19
C GLY A 220 1.50 9.68 22.04
N MET A 221 0.63 9.99 21.08
CA MET A 221 0.17 11.35 20.80
C MET A 221 -0.95 11.79 21.76
N GLU A 222 -1.61 10.86 22.44
CA GLU A 222 -2.53 11.15 23.55
C GLU A 222 -1.83 10.92 24.90
N LYS A 223 -1.50 12.01 25.61
CA LYS A 223 -1.11 11.97 27.02
C LYS A 223 -2.36 11.82 27.89
N GLY A 224 -2.90 10.61 27.98
CA GLY A 224 -4.08 10.34 28.81
C GLY A 224 -4.41 8.86 28.99
N ARG A 225 -4.41 8.40 30.25
CA ARG A 225 -4.99 7.16 30.80
C ARG A 225 -5.12 5.96 29.85
N PHE A 226 -4.01 5.29 29.55
CA PHE A 226 -4.01 3.82 29.50
C PHE A 226 -3.50 3.30 30.85
N GLU A 227 -4.36 3.38 31.87
CA GLU A 227 -4.11 2.78 33.20
C GLU A 227 -4.34 1.26 33.21
N SER A 228 -4.77 0.65 32.09
CA SER A 228 -4.71 -0.80 31.95
C SER A 228 -3.30 -1.21 31.51
N GLY A 229 -2.45 -1.54 32.48
CA GLY A 229 -1.04 -1.91 32.31
C GLY A 229 -0.72 -3.15 31.44
N ARG A 230 -1.55 -3.48 30.45
CA ARG A 230 -1.35 -4.59 29.51
C ARG A 230 -0.80 -4.17 28.14
N ILE A 231 -1.09 -2.97 27.62
CA ILE A 231 -0.70 -2.59 26.25
C ILE A 231 0.72 -1.95 26.18
N THR A 232 1.23 -1.45 27.31
CA THR A 232 2.43 -0.58 27.35
C THR A 232 3.74 -1.28 27.71
N ARG A 233 3.72 -2.51 28.25
CA ARG A 233 4.90 -3.12 28.90
C ARG A 233 5.88 -3.89 28.02
N GLY A 234 5.70 -3.97 26.70
CA GLY A 234 6.52 -4.88 25.86
C GLY A 234 7.07 -4.31 24.55
N ARG A 235 6.89 -3.02 24.25
CA ARG A 235 7.18 -2.49 22.91
C ARG A 235 8.62 -1.99 22.79
N GLN A 236 9.53 -2.90 22.48
CA GLN A 236 10.97 -2.59 22.29
C GLN A 236 11.18 -1.47 21.26
N TRP A 237 10.42 -1.48 20.16
CA TRP A 237 10.49 -0.48 19.10
C TRP A 237 10.27 0.97 19.58
N ARG A 238 9.61 1.20 20.72
CA ARG A 238 9.42 2.55 21.26
C ARG A 238 10.71 3.22 21.69
N GLN A 239 11.74 2.44 22.05
CA GLN A 239 13.06 2.98 22.39
C GLN A 239 13.79 3.48 21.15
N ASP A 240 13.46 2.91 20.00
CA ASP A 240 14.02 3.25 18.70
C ASP A 240 13.24 4.37 18.01
N LEU A 241 11.97 4.59 18.37
CA LEU A 241 11.17 5.68 17.80
C LEU A 241 11.58 7.02 18.43
N GLU A 242 12.27 7.86 17.67
CA GLU A 242 12.78 9.16 18.11
C GLU A 242 11.70 10.24 18.08
N LYS A 243 10.95 10.32 16.99
CA LYS A 243 10.00 11.41 16.73
C LYS A 243 8.79 10.92 15.95
N VAL A 244 7.62 11.42 16.33
CA VAL A 244 6.36 11.28 15.58
C VAL A 244 5.85 12.66 15.23
N MET A 245 5.53 12.88 13.97
CA MET A 245 4.87 14.09 13.47
C MET A 245 3.57 13.70 12.79
N PHE A 246 2.47 14.33 13.19
CA PHE A 246 1.17 14.15 12.53
C PHE A 246 0.95 15.28 11.56
N GLU A 247 0.52 14.93 10.35
CA GLU A 247 0.26 15.87 9.28
C GLU A 247 -1.10 15.59 8.65
N THR A 248 -1.76 16.64 8.19
CA THR A 248 -3.01 16.58 7.43
C THR A 248 -2.78 17.19 6.06
N PHE A 249 -3.43 16.65 5.04
CA PHE A 249 -3.37 17.21 3.70
C PHE A 249 -4.41 18.32 3.55
N ASP A 250 -3.96 19.50 3.12
CA ASP A 250 -4.83 20.56 2.63
C ASP A 250 -4.93 20.42 1.11
N GLU A 251 -6.10 19.99 0.63
CA GLU A 251 -6.36 19.82 -0.80
C GLU A 251 -6.29 21.13 -1.58
N ARG A 252 -6.56 22.28 -0.94
CA ARG A 252 -6.52 23.59 -1.61
C ARG A 252 -5.09 24.02 -1.88
N GLU A 253 -4.19 23.72 -0.95
CA GLU A 253 -2.77 24.05 -1.08
C GLU A 253 -1.95 22.92 -1.70
N GLU A 254 -2.54 21.74 -1.87
CA GLU A 254 -1.89 20.49 -2.27
C GLU A 254 -0.68 20.16 -1.38
N LYS A 255 -0.80 20.42 -0.07
CA LYS A 255 0.32 20.35 0.88
C LYS A 255 -0.04 19.64 2.17
N TRP A 256 0.99 19.06 2.77
CA TRP A 256 0.91 18.47 4.10
C TRP A 256 1.26 19.51 5.15
N HIS A 257 0.38 19.67 6.13
CA HIS A 257 0.53 20.62 7.23
C HIS A 257 0.71 19.89 8.55
N PRO A 258 1.73 20.22 9.36
CA PRO A 258 1.91 19.63 10.67
C PRO A 258 0.80 20.09 11.62
N VAL A 259 0.23 19.14 12.35
CA VAL A 259 -0.75 19.41 13.40
C VAL A 259 -0.03 19.55 14.74
N VAL A 260 -0.28 20.64 15.45
CA VAL A 260 0.40 20.95 16.72
C VAL A 260 -0.25 20.18 17.88
N GLU A 261 0.55 19.64 18.81
CA GLU A 261 0.07 18.79 19.93
C GLU A 261 -1.04 19.41 20.81
N ARG A 262 -1.18 20.73 20.84
CA ARG A 262 -2.23 21.38 21.64
C ARG A 262 -3.60 21.42 20.94
N SER A 263 -3.68 21.03 19.67
CA SER A 263 -4.89 21.13 18.87
C SER A 263 -5.56 19.81 18.55
N TRP A 264 -5.12 18.65 19.08
CA TRP A 264 -5.72 17.35 18.72
C TRP A 264 -7.21 17.24 19.04
N SER A 265 -7.63 17.63 20.24
CA SER A 265 -9.06 17.60 20.60
C SER A 265 -9.89 18.50 19.68
N LYS A 266 -9.40 19.73 19.45
CA LYS A 266 -10.01 20.69 18.54
C LYS A 266 -10.01 20.23 17.08
N PHE A 267 -8.98 19.49 16.69
CA PHE A 267 -8.86 18.91 15.35
C PHE A 267 -9.97 17.87 15.17
N TRP A 268 -10.11 16.92 16.10
CA TRP A 268 -11.20 15.93 16.05
C TRP A 268 -12.59 16.57 16.10
N GLU A 269 -12.78 17.60 16.91
CA GLU A 269 -14.03 18.38 16.96
C GLU A 269 -14.30 19.11 15.64
N GLY A 270 -13.25 19.63 14.99
CA GLY A 270 -13.34 20.37 13.73
C GLY A 270 -13.51 19.48 12.50
N LEU A 271 -13.17 18.19 12.58
CA LEU A 271 -13.39 17.21 11.53
C LEU A 271 -14.85 16.75 11.43
N LEU A 272 -15.66 16.96 12.49
CA LEU A 272 -17.06 16.59 12.45
C LEU A 272 -17.79 17.45 11.41
N PRO A 273 -18.60 16.83 10.53
CA PRO A 273 -19.28 17.56 9.49
C PRO A 273 -20.29 18.49 10.18
N LYS A 274 -20.33 19.75 9.75
CA LYS A 274 -21.26 20.74 10.31
C LYS A 274 -22.69 20.53 9.81
N ASP A 275 -22.84 19.77 8.73
CA ASP A 275 -24.10 19.46 8.08
C ASP A 275 -24.15 17.97 7.71
N ASP A 276 -25.32 17.37 7.79
CA ASP A 276 -25.60 15.95 7.56
C ASP A 276 -25.75 15.63 6.06
N SER A 277 -25.18 16.44 5.16
CA SER A 277 -25.44 16.32 3.71
C SER A 277 -24.24 15.85 2.89
N GLU A 278 -23.01 16.01 3.38
CA GLU A 278 -21.80 15.70 2.61
C GLU A 278 -20.81 14.83 3.39
N SER A 279 -20.23 13.85 2.69
CA SER A 279 -19.06 13.12 3.17
C SER A 279 -17.80 13.85 2.74
N VAL A 280 -16.92 14.12 3.70
CA VAL A 280 -15.63 14.77 3.51
C VAL A 280 -14.54 13.74 3.76
N GLU A 281 -13.60 13.65 2.82
CA GLU A 281 -12.38 12.87 3.00
C GLU A 281 -11.30 13.75 3.61
N HIS A 282 -10.61 13.21 4.59
CA HIS A 282 -9.46 13.83 5.23
C HIS A 282 -8.27 12.89 5.11
N TYR A 283 -7.25 13.33 4.38
CA TYR A 283 -5.99 12.59 4.30
C TYR A 283 -5.08 13.00 5.44
N MET A 284 -4.62 12.01 6.19
CA MET A 284 -3.72 12.21 7.31
C MET A 284 -2.54 11.26 7.23
N ARG A 285 -1.43 11.63 7.87
CA ARG A 285 -0.28 10.74 7.98
C ARG A 285 0.54 10.99 9.24
N PHE A 286 1.26 9.95 9.64
CA PHE A 286 2.29 10.00 10.67
C PHE A 286 3.65 9.88 9.99
N ARG A 287 4.50 10.89 10.18
CA ARG A 287 5.92 10.82 9.83
C ARG A 287 6.71 10.36 11.05
N LEU A 288 7.46 9.28 10.90
CA LEU A 288 8.18 8.60 11.95
C LEU A 288 9.69 8.76 11.73
N THR A 289 10.40 9.17 12.77
CA THR A 289 11.87 9.20 12.79
C THR A 289 12.35 8.13 13.76
N TRP A 290 13.17 7.21 13.26
CA TRP A 290 13.77 6.13 14.03
C TRP A 290 15.23 6.45 14.29
N ARG A 291 15.71 6.07 15.47
CA ARG A 291 17.13 6.07 15.83
C ARG A 291 17.85 5.01 15.01
N GLU A 292 19.00 5.38 14.48
CA GLU A 292 19.93 4.48 13.78
C GLU A 292 20.77 3.67 14.77
#